data_AF-A0A973QRP2-F1
#
_entry.id   AF-A0A973QRP2-F1
#
_cell.length_a   1.000
_cell.length_b   1.000
_cell.length_c   1.000
_cell.angle_alpha   90.00
_cell.angle_beta   90.00
_cell.angle_gamma   90.00
#
_symmetry.space_group_name_H-M   'P 1'
#
loop_
_entity.id
_entity.type
_entity.pdbx_description
1 polymer ?
#
loop_
_entity_poly.entity_id
_entity_poly.type
_entity_poly.pdbx_seq_one_letter_code
_entity_poly.pdbx_strand_id
1 'polypeptide(L)'
;MTQRSPKANAVLVQALGSGIRSTGNGLADLPALLRRVMEEEAWRSFVTPMGKLVEHDRFIDFVTVPPTEGLGATVELMKKIVADDPNAADLLDQALAGRPGQRTDLVHNMHEVERPSGTSREAGLRRLRKDRPDLHAEVLAGALSTHAAMVKAGFRKRKISIPVTSAEDAAKALRRNLEPEQVKELVKLLTDDD
;
A
#
# COMPACT_ATOMS: atom_id res chain seq x y z
N MET A 1 15.59 3.39 -18.51
CA MET A 1 14.90 4.45 -17.75
C MET A 1 15.49 5.77 -18.19
N THR A 2 14.72 6.58 -18.93
CA THR A 2 15.15 7.89 -19.42
C THR A 2 15.23 8.83 -18.22
N GLN A 3 16.42 9.05 -17.67
CA GLN A 3 16.58 10.00 -16.55
C GLN A 3 16.17 11.39 -17.05
N ARG A 4 15.07 11.92 -16.50
CA ARG A 4 14.65 13.30 -16.72
C ARG A 4 15.73 14.23 -16.20
N SER A 5 15.91 15.37 -16.87
CA SER A 5 16.84 16.38 -16.37
C SER A 5 16.41 16.88 -14.99
N PRO A 6 17.35 17.20 -14.08
CA PRO A 6 17.03 17.77 -12.76
C PRO A 6 16.16 19.04 -12.83
N LYS A 7 16.22 19.79 -13.94
CA LYS A 7 15.34 20.94 -14.21
C LYS A 7 13.90 20.52 -14.51
N ALA A 8 13.69 19.41 -15.22
CA ALA A 8 12.36 18.89 -15.47
C ALA A 8 11.72 18.32 -14.19
N ASN A 9 12.52 17.69 -13.33
CA ASN A 9 12.08 17.18 -12.03
C ASN A 9 11.62 18.33 -11.10
N ALA A 10 12.32 19.47 -11.14
CA ALA A 10 11.98 20.65 -10.36
C ALA A 10 10.54 21.12 -10.60
N VAL A 11 10.04 21.04 -11.84
CA VAL A 11 8.65 21.42 -12.18
C VAL A 11 7.64 20.55 -11.45
N LEU A 12 7.86 19.23 -11.42
CA LEU A 12 6.97 18.29 -10.71
C LEU A 12 7.02 18.50 -9.20
N VAL A 13 8.22 18.65 -8.63
CA VAL A 13 8.41 18.85 -7.19
C VAL A 13 7.77 20.16 -6.74
N GLN A 14 7.91 21.24 -7.51
CA GLN A 14 7.28 22.52 -7.22
C GLN A 14 5.76 22.47 -7.33
N ALA A 15 5.22 21.78 -8.33
CA ALA A 15 3.78 21.58 -8.47
C ALA A 15 3.21 20.81 -7.26
N LEU A 16 3.86 19.71 -6.86
CA LEU A 16 3.48 18.94 -5.68
C LEU A 16 3.55 19.77 -4.39
N GLY A 17 4.68 20.47 -4.16
CA GLY A 17 4.85 21.30 -2.96
C GLY A 17 3.85 22.45 -2.89
N SER A 18 3.50 23.06 -4.03
CA SER A 18 2.50 24.12 -4.10
C SER A 18 1.08 23.58 -3.86
N GLY A 19 0.78 22.39 -4.39
CA GLY A 19 -0.49 21.70 -4.14
C GLY A 19 -0.69 21.39 -2.65
N ILE A 20 0.33 20.89 -1.96
CA ILE A 20 0.25 20.57 -0.52
C ILE A 20 -0.01 21.81 0.33
N ARG A 21 0.56 22.96 -0.04
CA ARG A 21 0.37 24.23 0.68
C ARG A 21 -0.95 24.94 0.37
N SER A 22 -1.62 24.58 -0.72
CA SER A 22 -2.88 25.19 -1.15
C SER A 22 -4.07 24.37 -0.67
N THR A 23 -4.92 24.94 0.19
CA THR A 23 -6.06 24.26 0.83
C THR A 23 -7.35 24.22 0.01
N GLY A 24 -7.38 24.83 -1.20
CA GLY A 24 -8.63 25.09 -1.92
C GLY A 24 -8.96 24.17 -3.10
N ASN A 25 -8.03 24.02 -4.07
CA ASN A 25 -8.32 23.39 -5.37
C ASN A 25 -7.26 22.36 -5.83
N GLY A 26 -6.13 22.22 -5.12
CA GLY A 26 -5.03 21.32 -5.51
C GLY A 26 -5.23 19.86 -5.12
N LEU A 27 -6.16 19.57 -4.20
CA LEU A 27 -6.35 18.26 -3.60
C LEU A 27 -6.81 17.17 -4.59
N ALA A 28 -7.56 17.52 -5.63
CA ALA A 28 -8.04 16.56 -6.62
C ALA A 28 -6.89 15.98 -7.47
N ASP A 29 -5.89 16.81 -7.80
CA ASP A 29 -4.75 16.40 -8.63
C ASP A 29 -3.53 15.96 -7.81
N LEU A 30 -3.53 16.20 -6.50
CA LEU A 30 -2.42 15.86 -5.60
C LEU A 30 -2.05 14.37 -5.62
N PRO A 31 -2.99 13.40 -5.57
CA PRO A 31 -2.65 11.98 -5.65
C PRO A 31 -1.95 11.61 -6.96
N ALA A 32 -2.42 12.15 -8.08
CA ALA A 32 -1.82 11.92 -9.40
C ALA A 32 -0.42 12.54 -9.52
N LEU A 33 -0.23 13.77 -8.99
CA LEU A 33 1.08 14.42 -8.93
C LEU A 33 2.07 13.66 -8.06
N LEU A 34 1.63 13.22 -6.87
CA LEU A 34 2.45 12.43 -5.95
C LEU A 34 2.88 11.11 -6.60
N ARG A 35 1.95 10.41 -7.25
CA ARG A 35 2.24 9.20 -8.02
C ARG A 35 3.32 9.43 -9.07
N ARG A 36 3.16 10.48 -9.87
CA ARG A 36 4.11 10.82 -10.93
C ARG A 36 5.50 11.15 -10.39
N VAL A 37 5.58 11.89 -9.27
CA VAL A 37 6.86 12.17 -8.60
C VAL A 37 7.54 10.88 -8.15
N MET A 38 6.80 9.91 -7.62
CA MET A 38 7.33 8.61 -7.18
C MET A 38 7.76 7.73 -8.35
N GLU A 39 6.91 7.58 -9.37
CA GLU A 39 7.18 6.75 -10.57
C GLU A 39 8.36 7.26 -11.39
N GLU A 40 8.47 8.58 -11.56
CA GLU A 40 9.57 9.20 -12.29
C GLU A 40 10.83 9.40 -11.42
N GLU A 41 10.79 9.02 -10.15
CA GLU A 41 11.84 9.28 -9.15
C GLU A 41 12.30 10.76 -9.11
N ALA A 42 11.42 11.69 -9.45
CA ALA A 42 11.73 13.12 -9.56
C ALA A 42 12.16 13.75 -8.22
N TRP A 43 11.78 13.12 -7.10
CA TRP A 43 12.16 13.49 -5.75
C TRP A 43 13.65 13.23 -5.45
N ARG A 44 14.32 12.32 -6.18
CA ARG A 44 15.70 11.93 -5.91
C ARG A 44 16.71 13.00 -6.26
N SER A 45 16.48 13.75 -7.33
CA SER A 45 17.41 14.76 -7.82
C SER A 45 16.65 15.85 -8.58
N PHE A 46 16.68 17.07 -8.07
CA PHE A 46 16.03 18.22 -8.69
C PHE A 46 16.77 19.52 -8.38
N VAL A 47 16.49 20.56 -9.17
CA VAL A 47 17.10 21.88 -8.99
C VAL A 47 16.13 22.82 -8.29
N THR A 48 16.56 23.49 -7.23
CA THR A 48 15.74 24.49 -6.53
C THR A 48 15.58 25.76 -7.39
N PRO A 49 14.62 26.66 -7.08
CA PRO A 49 14.52 27.95 -7.77
C PRO A 49 15.82 28.77 -7.76
N MET A 50 16.69 28.55 -6.78
CA MET A 50 17.98 29.23 -6.62
C MET A 50 19.12 28.55 -7.41
N GLY A 51 18.83 27.51 -8.19
CA GLY A 51 19.84 26.81 -9.00
C GLY A 51 20.65 25.74 -8.25
N LYS A 52 20.35 25.49 -6.96
CA LYS A 52 21.01 24.45 -6.17
C LYS A 52 20.51 23.06 -6.59
N LEU A 53 21.41 22.13 -6.84
CA LEU A 53 21.07 20.71 -6.99
C LEU A 53 20.80 20.11 -5.61
N VAL A 54 19.65 19.46 -5.45
CA VAL A 54 19.25 18.75 -4.23
C VAL A 54 19.10 17.28 -4.57
N GLU A 55 19.66 16.42 -3.73
CA GLU A 55 19.58 14.98 -3.88
C GLU A 55 19.07 14.33 -2.59
N HIS A 56 18.18 13.35 -2.73
CA HIS A 56 17.62 12.58 -1.63
C HIS A 56 17.80 11.09 -1.88
N ASP A 57 18.37 10.39 -0.90
CA ASP A 57 18.52 8.94 -0.95
C ASP A 57 17.21 8.21 -0.64
N ARG A 58 16.44 8.74 0.31
CA ARG A 58 15.18 8.16 0.78
C ARG A 58 14.02 9.13 0.58
N PHE A 59 12.87 8.57 0.23
CA PHE A 59 11.66 9.36 0.01
C PHE A 59 11.21 10.11 1.28
N ILE A 60 11.45 9.52 2.45
CA ILE A 60 11.11 10.15 3.74
C ILE A 60 11.90 11.44 3.99
N ASP A 61 13.16 11.50 3.52
CA ASP A 61 13.99 12.70 3.66
C ASP A 61 13.41 13.82 2.79
N PHE A 62 13.03 13.49 1.55
CA PHE A 62 12.32 14.44 0.67
C PHE A 62 11.00 14.97 1.27
N VAL A 63 10.22 14.11 1.92
CA VAL A 63 8.93 14.50 2.52
C VAL A 63 9.13 15.43 3.71
N THR A 64 10.08 15.13 4.60
CA THR A 64 10.25 15.82 5.88
C THR A 64 11.15 17.06 5.78
N VAL A 65 12.09 17.10 4.84
CA VAL A 65 12.98 18.26 4.64
C VAL A 65 12.15 19.51 4.30
N PRO A 66 12.47 20.68 4.89
CA PRO A 66 11.70 21.91 4.70
C PRO A 66 11.51 22.34 3.23
N PRO A 67 10.49 23.19 2.96
CA PRO A 67 10.25 23.72 1.61
C PRO A 67 11.52 24.35 1.02
N THR A 68 11.69 24.21 -0.30
CA THR A 68 12.88 24.51 -1.14
C THR A 68 13.77 23.30 -1.42
N GLU A 69 14.03 22.48 -0.41
CA GLU A 69 14.83 21.25 -0.55
C GLU A 69 13.99 19.98 -0.35
N GLY A 70 12.76 20.11 0.16
CA GLY A 70 11.79 19.02 0.28
C GLY A 70 10.35 19.54 0.29
N LEU A 71 9.44 18.77 0.87
CA LEU A 71 8.02 19.12 0.98
C LEU A 71 7.67 19.83 2.29
N GLY A 72 8.45 19.63 3.36
CA GLY A 72 8.14 20.11 4.71
C GLY A 72 6.83 19.54 5.24
N ALA A 73 6.49 18.31 4.85
CA ALA A 73 5.24 17.64 5.18
C ALA A 73 5.48 16.41 6.07
N THR A 74 4.39 15.82 6.58
CA THR A 74 4.46 14.58 7.35
C THR A 74 4.09 13.37 6.49
N VAL A 75 4.61 12.20 6.85
CA VAL A 75 4.24 10.93 6.21
C VAL A 75 2.75 10.65 6.37
N GLU A 76 2.15 11.03 7.50
CA GLU A 76 0.71 10.90 7.72
C GLU A 76 -0.12 11.73 6.74
N LEU A 77 0.33 12.94 6.42
CA LEU A 77 -0.32 13.76 5.39
C LEU A 77 -0.24 13.08 4.03
N MET A 78 0.91 12.49 3.67
CA MET A 78 1.06 11.75 2.42
C MET A 78 0.10 10.55 2.36
N LYS A 79 -0.02 9.78 3.46
CA LYS A 79 -0.98 8.68 3.59
C LYS A 79 -2.42 9.14 3.42
N LYS A 80 -2.78 10.30 3.99
CA LYS A 80 -4.13 10.88 3.84
C LYS A 80 -4.43 11.28 2.40
N ILE A 81 -3.45 11.87 1.69
CA ILE A 81 -3.61 12.28 0.28
C ILE A 81 -3.92 11.07 -0.60
N VAL A 82 -3.24 9.93 -0.39
CA VAL A 82 -3.40 8.73 -1.23
C VAL A 82 -4.45 7.75 -0.72
N ALA A 83 -5.21 8.10 0.33
CA ALA A 83 -6.08 7.16 1.04
C ALA A 83 -7.13 6.51 0.12
N ASP A 84 -7.66 7.27 -0.84
CA ASP A 84 -8.69 6.81 -1.78
C ASP A 84 -8.12 6.24 -3.09
N ASP A 85 -6.79 6.20 -3.23
CA ASP A 85 -6.09 5.73 -4.43
C ASP A 85 -5.16 4.56 -4.11
N PRO A 86 -5.64 3.31 -4.27
CA PRO A 86 -4.87 2.11 -3.93
C PRO A 86 -3.51 2.01 -4.63
N ASN A 87 -3.39 2.54 -5.85
CA ASN A 87 -2.15 2.50 -6.62
C ASN A 87 -1.14 3.49 -6.05
N ALA A 88 -1.56 4.72 -5.75
CA ALA A 88 -0.69 5.72 -5.13
C ALA A 88 -0.31 5.32 -3.69
N ALA A 89 -1.23 4.69 -2.95
CA ALA A 89 -0.96 4.15 -1.62
C ALA A 89 0.06 3.02 -1.63
N ASP A 90 -0.05 2.07 -2.58
CA ASP A 90 0.94 1.01 -2.73
C ASP A 90 2.30 1.60 -3.09
N LEU A 91 2.38 2.50 -4.09
CA LEU A 91 3.62 3.20 -4.46
C LEU A 91 4.27 3.96 -3.30
N LEU A 92 3.46 4.63 -2.47
CA LEU A 92 3.94 5.30 -1.27
C LEU A 92 4.53 4.31 -0.26
N ASP A 93 3.87 3.16 -0.01
CA ASP A 93 4.42 2.09 0.84
C ASP A 93 5.74 1.56 0.27
N GLN A 94 5.87 1.41 -1.06
CA GLN A 94 7.13 0.99 -1.68
C GLN A 94 8.25 2.03 -1.47
N ALA A 95 7.94 3.31 -1.69
CA ALA A 95 8.90 4.40 -1.56
C ALA A 95 9.39 4.57 -0.10
N LEU A 96 8.51 4.32 0.87
CA LEU A 96 8.82 4.40 2.30
C LEU A 96 9.52 3.15 2.86
N ALA A 97 9.27 1.96 2.31
CA ALA A 97 9.85 0.72 2.81
C ALA A 97 11.39 0.65 2.71
N GLY A 98 12.00 1.49 1.86
CA GLY A 98 13.45 1.54 1.64
C GLY A 98 13.98 0.28 0.95
N ARG A 99 15.20 0.36 0.38
CA ARG A 99 15.91 -0.84 -0.11
C ARG A 99 16.56 -1.54 1.08
N PRO A 100 16.37 -2.86 1.28
CA PRO A 100 17.12 -3.60 2.29
C PRO A 100 18.61 -3.58 1.89
N GLY A 101 19.42 -2.81 2.62
CA GLY A 101 20.87 -2.78 2.41
C GLY A 101 21.60 -1.50 2.85
N GLN A 102 20.91 -0.36 2.95
CA GLN A 102 21.58 0.90 3.31
C GLN A 102 21.40 1.19 4.81
N ARG A 103 22.26 0.58 5.64
CA ARG A 103 22.48 1.08 7.01
C ARG A 103 23.42 2.27 6.92
N THR A 104 22.89 3.47 7.04
CA THR A 104 23.68 4.67 7.37
C THR A 104 23.30 5.05 8.78
N ASP A 105 24.08 4.52 9.72
CA ASP A 105 24.24 4.88 11.12
C ASP A 105 23.02 5.21 12.01
N LEU A 106 23.05 4.56 13.17
CA LEU A 106 22.12 4.69 14.27
C LEU A 106 22.02 6.13 14.79
N VAL A 107 20.92 6.82 14.49
CA VAL A 107 20.31 7.74 15.45
C VAL A 107 18.79 7.71 15.30
N HIS A 108 18.09 7.49 16.41
CA HIS A 108 16.64 7.28 16.59
C HIS A 108 16.13 5.84 16.41
N ASN A 109 16.35 5.03 17.45
CA ASN A 109 15.59 3.80 17.76
C ASN A 109 14.13 4.09 18.18
N MET A 110 13.47 5.09 17.59
CA MET A 110 12.01 5.19 17.69
C MET A 110 11.43 4.46 16.49
N HIS A 111 10.54 3.50 16.74
CA HIS A 111 9.68 2.95 15.69
C HIS A 111 8.69 4.04 15.25
N GLU A 112 9.16 4.99 14.44
CA GLU A 112 8.35 6.09 13.89
C GLU A 112 7.30 5.57 12.89
N VAL A 113 7.54 4.37 12.35
CA VAL A 113 6.57 3.65 11.53
C VAL A 113 6.13 2.41 12.30
N GLU A 114 4.87 2.44 12.77
CA GLU A 114 4.21 1.27 13.33
C GLU A 114 4.33 0.12 12.32
N ARG A 115 5.09 -0.94 12.66
CA ARG A 115 5.25 -2.08 11.77
C ARG A 115 3.87 -2.68 11.57
N PRO A 116 3.32 -2.72 10.34
CA PRO A 116 1.95 -3.17 10.18
C PRO A 116 1.87 -4.62 10.60
N SER A 117 1.17 -4.85 11.71
CA SER A 117 0.94 -6.17 12.26
C SER A 117 0.24 -7.02 11.20
N GLY A 118 0.55 -8.32 11.15
CA GLY A 118 0.33 -9.22 10.02
C GLY A 118 -1.11 -9.42 9.50
N THR A 119 -2.08 -8.66 10.02
CA THR A 119 -3.48 -8.65 9.58
C THR A 119 -3.82 -7.46 8.69
N SER A 120 -2.99 -6.41 8.60
CA SER A 120 -3.32 -5.20 7.83
C SER A 120 -3.44 -5.46 6.32
N ARG A 121 -4.30 -4.69 5.66
CA ARG A 121 -4.49 -4.69 4.19
C ARG A 121 -3.15 -4.47 3.47
N GLU A 122 -2.33 -3.56 3.98
CA GLU A 122 -1.00 -3.23 3.45
C GLU A 122 -0.04 -4.44 3.50
N ALA A 123 0.00 -5.18 4.62
CA ALA A 123 0.82 -6.38 4.73
C ALA A 123 0.40 -7.46 3.73
N GLY A 124 -0.91 -7.58 3.47
CA GLY A 124 -1.45 -8.45 2.43
C GLY A 124 -1.00 -8.03 1.03
N LEU A 125 -1.12 -6.74 0.70
CA LEU A 125 -0.68 -6.19 -0.60
C LEU A 125 0.82 -6.40 -0.83
N ARG A 126 1.68 -6.13 0.17
CA ARG A 126 3.13 -6.38 0.07
C ARG A 126 3.45 -7.83 -0.22
N ARG A 127 2.76 -8.77 0.44
CA ARG A 127 2.96 -10.21 0.20
C ARG A 127 2.50 -10.63 -1.18
N LEU A 128 1.33 -10.15 -1.62
CA LEU A 128 0.84 -10.39 -2.98
C LEU A 128 1.82 -9.85 -4.03
N ARG A 129 2.31 -8.62 -3.86
CA ARG A 129 3.29 -8.02 -4.77
C ARG A 129 4.54 -8.89 -4.94
N LYS A 130 5.04 -9.49 -3.85
CA LYS A 130 6.24 -10.33 -3.86
C LYS A 130 6.00 -11.71 -4.47
N ASP A 131 4.97 -12.40 -4.01
CA ASP A 131 4.80 -13.83 -4.26
C ASP A 131 3.76 -14.13 -5.36
N ARG A 132 2.81 -13.22 -5.62
CA ARG A 132 1.69 -13.35 -6.58
C ARG A 132 1.34 -11.99 -7.25
N PRO A 133 2.23 -11.46 -8.11
CA PRO A 133 2.05 -10.14 -8.73
C PRO A 133 0.82 -10.06 -9.65
N ASP A 134 0.37 -11.20 -10.19
CA ASP A 134 -0.87 -11.32 -10.96
C ASP A 134 -2.09 -10.95 -10.11
N LEU A 135 -2.20 -11.51 -8.91
CA LEU A 135 -3.28 -11.22 -7.98
C LEU A 135 -3.16 -9.84 -7.35
N HIS A 136 -1.93 -9.34 -7.21
CA HIS A 136 -1.69 -7.95 -6.78
C HIS A 136 -2.31 -6.95 -7.76
N ALA A 137 -2.10 -7.14 -9.07
CA ALA A 137 -2.69 -6.30 -10.10
C ALA A 137 -4.23 -6.36 -10.10
N GLU A 138 -4.83 -7.55 -9.91
CA GLU A 138 -6.30 -7.69 -9.78
C GLU A 138 -6.86 -6.90 -8.58
N VAL A 139 -6.12 -6.82 -7.47
CA VAL A 139 -6.53 -6.03 -6.30
C VAL A 139 -6.41 -4.53 -6.57
N LEU A 140 -5.32 -4.09 -7.20
CA LEU A 140 -5.12 -2.68 -7.56
C LEU A 140 -6.14 -2.19 -8.60
N ALA A 141 -6.57 -3.07 -9.50
CA ALA A 141 -7.64 -2.80 -10.46
C ALA A 141 -9.05 -2.80 -9.82
N GLY A 142 -9.17 -3.13 -8.53
CA GLY A 142 -10.46 -3.22 -7.84
C GLY A 142 -11.30 -4.45 -8.19
N ALA A 143 -10.77 -5.37 -9.00
CA ALA A 143 -11.47 -6.61 -9.39
C ALA A 143 -11.55 -7.62 -8.23
N LEU A 144 -10.55 -7.63 -7.34
CA LEU A 144 -10.55 -8.45 -6.13
C LEU A 144 -10.28 -7.62 -4.87
N SER A 145 -10.86 -8.04 -3.74
CA SER A 145 -10.40 -7.53 -2.45
C SER A 145 -9.06 -8.15 -2.07
N THR A 146 -8.24 -7.42 -1.29
CA THR A 146 -6.96 -7.95 -0.78
C THR A 146 -7.14 -9.28 -0.05
N HIS A 147 -8.22 -9.44 0.74
CA HIS A 147 -8.50 -10.71 1.41
C HIS A 147 -8.83 -11.84 0.41
N ALA A 148 -9.66 -11.57 -0.59
CA ALA A 148 -10.01 -12.56 -1.62
C ALA A 148 -8.76 -13.00 -2.40
N ALA A 149 -7.91 -12.05 -2.80
CA ALA A 149 -6.64 -12.35 -3.46
C ALA A 149 -5.70 -13.16 -2.57
N MET A 150 -5.59 -12.84 -1.28
CA MET A 150 -4.77 -13.61 -0.32
C MET A 150 -5.27 -15.05 -0.14
N VAL A 151 -6.59 -15.27 -0.20
CA VAL A 151 -7.19 -16.61 -0.18
C VAL A 151 -6.92 -17.34 -1.50
N LYS A 152 -7.12 -16.67 -2.65
CA LYS A 152 -6.83 -17.22 -4.00
C LYS A 152 -5.34 -17.56 -4.19
N ALA A 153 -4.45 -16.81 -3.51
CA ALA A 153 -3.02 -17.08 -3.47
C ALA A 153 -2.62 -18.24 -2.55
N GLY A 154 -3.54 -18.76 -1.72
CA GLY A 154 -3.26 -19.80 -0.73
C GLY A 154 -2.55 -19.28 0.54
N PHE A 155 -2.34 -17.98 0.68
CA PHE A 155 -1.70 -17.41 1.88
C PHE A 155 -2.63 -17.38 3.10
N ARG A 156 -3.95 -17.43 2.88
CA ARG A 156 -4.96 -17.46 3.95
C ARG A 156 -6.00 -18.54 3.64
N LYS A 157 -6.44 -19.27 4.66
CA LYS A 157 -7.57 -20.21 4.54
C LYS A 157 -8.88 -19.43 4.54
N ARG A 158 -9.81 -19.81 3.66
CA ARG A 158 -11.17 -19.25 3.65
C ARG A 158 -11.90 -19.69 4.93
N LYS A 159 -12.52 -18.75 5.63
CA LYS A 159 -13.43 -19.01 6.75
C LYS A 159 -14.84 -18.60 6.35
N ILE A 160 -15.83 -19.35 6.82
CA ILE A 160 -17.24 -19.00 6.68
C ILE A 160 -17.81 -18.80 8.09
N SER A 161 -18.67 -17.80 8.25
CA SER A 161 -19.46 -17.65 9.48
C SER A 161 -20.73 -18.48 9.32
N ILE A 162 -21.04 -19.31 10.31
CA ILE A 162 -22.18 -20.22 10.28
C ILE A 162 -23.13 -19.79 11.40
N PRO A 163 -24.37 -19.40 11.10
CA PRO A 163 -25.36 -19.15 12.13
C PRO A 163 -25.67 -20.46 12.86
N VAL A 164 -25.59 -20.44 14.19
CA VAL A 164 -25.87 -21.60 15.08
C VAL A 164 -27.26 -21.52 15.71
N THR A 165 -28.10 -20.61 15.22
CA THR A 165 -29.47 -20.38 15.72
C THR A 165 -30.39 -21.56 15.45
N SER A 166 -30.16 -22.29 14.35
CA SER A 166 -30.85 -23.53 14.02
C SER A 166 -29.91 -24.48 13.27
N ALA A 167 -30.11 -25.78 13.45
CA ALA A 167 -29.36 -26.80 12.70
C ALA A 167 -29.61 -26.70 11.19
N GLU A 168 -30.80 -26.23 10.79
CA GLU A 168 -31.16 -26.06 9.39
C GLU A 168 -30.39 -24.90 8.72
N ASP A 169 -30.26 -23.77 9.40
CA ASP A 169 -29.49 -22.62 8.89
C ASP A 169 -28.00 -22.95 8.78
N ALA A 170 -27.47 -23.68 9.75
CA ALA A 170 -26.10 -24.19 9.71
C ALA A 170 -25.90 -25.13 8.51
N ALA A 171 -26.82 -26.07 8.30
CA ALA A 171 -26.76 -27.01 7.17
C ALA A 171 -26.86 -26.29 5.81
N LYS A 172 -27.73 -25.27 5.67
CA LYS A 172 -27.83 -24.45 4.46
C LYS A 172 -26.53 -23.70 4.18
N ALA A 173 -25.93 -23.09 5.19
CA ALA A 173 -24.66 -22.36 5.06
C ALA A 173 -23.51 -23.30 4.64
N LEU A 174 -23.44 -24.50 5.22
CA LEU A 174 -22.45 -25.51 4.89
C LEU A 174 -22.61 -26.02 3.46
N ARG A 175 -23.82 -26.42 3.05
CA ARG A 175 -24.10 -26.92 1.69
C ARG A 175 -23.81 -25.90 0.59
N ARG A 176 -24.00 -24.61 0.86
CA ARG A 176 -23.69 -23.54 -0.10
C ARG A 176 -22.18 -23.34 -0.30
N ASN A 177 -21.37 -23.75 0.67
CA ASN A 177 -19.96 -23.37 0.72
C ASN A 177 -18.99 -24.55 0.63
N LEU A 178 -19.43 -25.78 0.87
CA LEU A 178 -18.61 -26.99 0.82
C LEU A 178 -18.94 -27.80 -0.42
N GLU A 179 -17.94 -28.50 -0.94
CA GLU A 179 -18.15 -29.47 -2.01
C GLU A 179 -18.94 -30.68 -1.51
N PRO A 180 -19.70 -31.38 -2.36
CA PRO A 180 -20.56 -32.50 -1.95
C PRO A 180 -19.82 -33.60 -1.17
N GLU A 181 -18.58 -33.89 -1.53
CA GLU A 181 -17.76 -34.89 -0.82
C GLU A 181 -17.35 -34.42 0.58
N GLN A 182 -17.03 -33.13 0.75
CA GLN A 182 -16.72 -32.56 2.06
C GLN A 182 -17.94 -32.56 2.98
N VAL A 183 -19.15 -32.42 2.42
CA VAL A 183 -20.39 -32.53 3.19
C VAL A 183 -20.61 -33.95 3.70
N LYS A 184 -20.34 -34.98 2.88
CA LYS A 184 -20.45 -36.39 3.31
C LYS A 184 -19.46 -36.71 4.41
N GLU A 185 -18.21 -36.28 4.25
CA GLU A 185 -17.17 -36.44 5.27
C GLU A 185 -17.54 -35.72 6.57
N LEU A 186 -18.07 -34.50 6.47
CA LEU A 186 -18.55 -33.74 7.63
C LEU A 186 -19.70 -34.45 8.34
N VAL A 187 -20.66 -35.04 7.62
CA VAL A 187 -21.75 -35.82 8.24
C VAL A 187 -21.17 -36.98 9.05
N LYS A 188 -20.20 -37.72 8.49
CA LYS A 188 -19.55 -38.82 9.20
C LYS A 188 -18.91 -38.34 10.50
N LEU A 189 -18.13 -37.25 10.45
CA LEU A 189 -17.48 -36.66 11.62
C LEU A 189 -18.44 -36.10 12.67
N LEU A 190 -19.67 -35.75 12.28
CA LEU A 190 -20.70 -35.25 13.20
C LEU A 190 -21.55 -36.37 13.80
N THR A 191 -21.54 -37.58 13.22
CA THR A 191 -22.28 -38.75 13.69
C THR A 191 -21.41 -39.80 14.38
N ASP A 192 -20.09 -39.77 14.15
CA ASP A 192 -19.13 -40.52 14.95
C ASP A 192 -18.98 -39.79 16.29
N ASP A 193 -19.74 -40.24 17.31
CA ASP A 193 -19.57 -39.81 18.70
C ASP A 193 -18.20 -40.29 19.23
N ASP A 194 -17.38 -39.39 19.77
CA ASP A 194 -16.27 -39.72 20.70
C ASP A 194 -16.82 -40.12 22.08
#